data_AF-X6D3E1-F1
#
_entry.id   AF-X6D3E1-F1
#
_cell.length_a   1.000
_cell.length_b   1.000
_cell.length_c   1.000
_cell.angle_alpha   90.00
_cell.angle_beta   90.00
_cell.angle_gamma   90.00
#
_symmetry.space_group_name_H-M   'P 1'
#
loop_
_entity.id
_entity.type
_entity.pdbx_description
1 polymer ?
#
loop_
_entity_poly.entity_id
_entity_poly.type
_entity_poly.pdbx_seq_one_letter_code
_entity_poly.pdbx_strand_id
1 'polypeptide(L)'
;MTRNQTPRVRGGRQSGVATPSTTLVELTWIEKRIEHWIRFGQKVHEQVLDQRHRVVGFAPNTTFAFVRWAANDFGTIISRIDILRAVRDSEPFQTLPFVRPGGDILLKVDRWPKVERVLQAIDAIEALGIDPVDVAPDHWRHVHNRLKADQEPRPYAREQHRAWLLRRRTEP
;
A
#
# COMPACT_ATOMS: atom_id res chain seq x y z
N MET A 1 -38.44 34.86 -16.42
CA MET A 1 -37.18 35.19 -17.11
C MET A 1 -36.18 35.71 -16.08
N THR A 2 -35.25 34.87 -15.61
CA THR A 2 -33.87 35.26 -15.23
C THR A 2 -33.10 33.98 -14.90
N ARG A 3 -32.23 33.61 -15.84
CA ARG A 3 -31.20 32.57 -15.69
C ARG A 3 -30.15 33.13 -14.72
N ASN A 4 -29.74 32.37 -13.71
CA ASN A 4 -28.45 32.60 -13.07
C ASN A 4 -27.65 31.31 -13.02
N GLN A 5 -26.46 31.43 -13.62
CA GLN A 5 -25.53 30.38 -13.98
C GLN A 5 -24.73 29.94 -12.76
N THR A 6 -24.67 28.64 -12.51
CA THR A 6 -23.73 28.03 -11.56
C THR A 6 -22.36 27.92 -12.24
N PRO A 7 -21.27 28.42 -11.63
CA PRO A 7 -19.95 28.26 -12.22
C PRO A 7 -19.52 26.80 -12.07
N ARG A 8 -19.32 26.16 -13.23
CA ARG A 8 -18.81 24.79 -13.35
C ARG A 8 -17.32 24.81 -12.98
N VAL A 9 -16.96 24.36 -11.79
CA VAL A 9 -15.56 24.10 -11.43
C VAL A 9 -15.07 22.91 -12.25
N ARG A 10 -14.24 23.20 -13.25
CA ARG A 10 -13.56 22.21 -14.10
C ARG A 10 -12.42 21.61 -13.27
N GLY A 11 -12.67 20.50 -12.59
CA GLY A 11 -11.63 19.69 -11.96
C GLY A 11 -10.68 19.15 -13.02
N GLY A 12 -9.53 19.81 -13.19
CA GLY A 12 -8.47 19.38 -14.08
C GLY A 12 -7.94 18.01 -13.65
N ARG A 13 -8.07 17.03 -14.53
CA ARG A 13 -7.50 15.69 -14.43
C ARG A 13 -5.97 15.84 -14.53
N GLN A 14 -5.29 15.95 -13.40
CA GLN A 14 -3.83 15.93 -13.38
C GLN A 14 -3.36 14.51 -13.64
N SER A 15 -3.22 14.14 -14.91
CA SER A 15 -2.40 13.02 -15.32
C SER A 15 -0.94 13.44 -15.14
N GLY A 16 -0.38 13.29 -13.93
CA GLY A 16 1.05 13.50 -13.72
C GLY A 16 1.82 12.50 -14.57
N VAL A 17 2.84 12.92 -15.33
CA VAL A 17 3.72 11.96 -16.01
C VAL A 17 4.43 11.17 -14.91
N ALA A 18 4.35 9.83 -14.95
CA ALA A 18 5.06 9.00 -13.99
C ALA A 18 6.57 9.30 -14.06
N THR A 19 7.19 9.61 -12.92
CA THR A 19 8.63 9.80 -12.85
C THR A 19 9.36 8.52 -13.27
N PRO A 20 10.57 8.59 -13.85
CA PRO A 20 11.38 7.40 -14.07
C PRO A 20 11.52 6.61 -12.75
N SER A 21 11.52 5.29 -12.84
CA SER A 21 11.56 4.35 -11.70
C SER A 21 10.30 4.29 -10.80
N THR A 22 9.15 4.85 -11.21
CA THR A 22 7.92 4.77 -10.39
C THR A 22 7.33 3.35 -10.39
N THR A 23 7.07 2.81 -9.20
CA THR A 23 6.28 1.56 -9.07
C THR A 23 4.80 1.89 -9.23
N LEU A 24 4.15 1.31 -10.22
CA LEU A 24 2.73 1.52 -10.54
C LEU A 24 1.87 0.38 -9.99
N VAL A 25 0.73 0.73 -9.40
CA VAL A 25 -0.24 -0.22 -8.83
C VAL A 25 -1.60 -0.01 -9.47
N GLU A 26 -2.13 -1.05 -10.09
CA GLU A 26 -3.46 -1.07 -10.71
C GLU A 26 -4.51 -1.40 -9.64
N LEU A 27 -5.47 -0.50 -9.44
CA LEU A 27 -6.56 -0.64 -8.49
C LEU A 27 -7.87 -0.81 -9.24
N THR A 28 -8.57 -1.90 -8.95
CA THR A 28 -9.91 -2.23 -9.43
C THR A 28 -10.93 -2.11 -8.29
N TRP A 29 -12.01 -1.37 -8.53
CA TRP A 29 -13.17 -1.32 -7.64
C TRP A 29 -14.42 -1.70 -8.42
N ILE A 30 -15.03 -2.81 -8.01
CA ILE A 30 -16.32 -3.29 -8.49
C ILE A 30 -17.13 -3.61 -7.25
N GLU A 31 -18.14 -2.79 -7.01
CA GLU A 31 -19.01 -2.90 -5.84
C GLU A 31 -19.41 -4.37 -5.56
N LYS A 32 -19.19 -4.80 -4.31
CA LYS A 32 -19.50 -6.15 -3.79
C LYS A 32 -18.76 -7.32 -4.46
N ARG A 33 -17.85 -7.08 -5.42
CA ARG A 33 -17.13 -8.15 -6.13
C ARG A 33 -15.62 -8.05 -6.03
N ILE A 34 -15.05 -6.86 -6.24
CA ILE A 34 -13.59 -6.65 -6.24
C ILE A 34 -13.29 -5.31 -5.59
N GLU A 35 -12.40 -5.32 -4.61
CA GLU A 35 -11.91 -4.10 -3.97
C GLU A 35 -10.40 -4.18 -3.85
N HIS A 36 -9.71 -3.36 -4.64
CA HIS A 36 -8.28 -3.14 -4.58
C HIS A 36 -8.02 -1.72 -4.07
N TRP A 37 -7.28 -1.59 -2.98
CA TRP A 37 -6.95 -0.27 -2.43
C TRP A 37 -5.59 -0.26 -1.72
N ILE A 38 -5.10 0.95 -1.49
CA ILE A 38 -3.86 1.19 -0.75
C ILE A 38 -4.24 1.53 0.69
N ARG A 39 -3.79 0.72 1.67
CA ARG A 39 -4.04 0.96 3.10
C ARG A 39 -3.16 2.08 3.66
N PHE A 40 -1.92 2.18 3.19
CA PHE A 40 -1.01 3.29 3.45
C PHE A 40 0.03 3.37 2.32
N GLY A 41 0.69 4.52 2.18
CA GLY A 41 1.71 4.77 1.16
C GLY A 41 1.53 6.14 0.51
N GLN A 42 2.61 6.91 0.38
CA GLN A 42 2.57 8.22 -0.25
C GLN A 42 2.55 8.08 -1.78
N LYS A 43 1.38 8.33 -2.38
CA LYS A 43 1.20 8.33 -3.83
C LYS A 43 1.88 9.57 -4.43
N VAL A 44 2.73 9.38 -5.43
CA VAL A 44 3.37 10.45 -6.21
C VAL A 44 2.76 10.60 -7.60
N HIS A 45 1.95 9.63 -8.01
CA HIS A 45 1.26 9.61 -9.29
C HIS A 45 -0.13 9.00 -9.11
N GLU A 46 -1.12 9.53 -9.84
CA GLU A 46 -2.45 8.93 -9.94
C GLU A 46 -3.02 9.17 -11.34
N GLN A 47 -3.54 8.11 -11.94
CA GLN A 47 -4.19 8.13 -13.24
C GLN A 47 -5.49 7.34 -13.16
N VAL A 48 -6.62 8.04 -13.26
CA VAL A 48 -7.93 7.41 -13.41
C VAL A 48 -8.07 6.92 -14.85
N LEU A 49 -8.31 5.62 -15.06
CA LEU A 49 -8.54 5.05 -16.39
C LEU A 49 -10.02 5.11 -16.74
N ASP A 50 -10.86 4.56 -15.86
CA ASP A 50 -12.31 4.58 -15.93
C ASP A 50 -12.93 4.65 -14.51
N GLN A 51 -14.25 4.43 -14.38
CA GLN A 51 -14.94 4.49 -13.08
C GLN A 51 -14.53 3.38 -12.10
N ARG A 52 -13.99 2.27 -12.60
CA ARG A 52 -13.63 1.06 -11.85
C ARG A 52 -12.13 0.88 -11.72
N HIS A 53 -11.35 1.46 -12.62
CA HIS A 53 -9.90 1.27 -12.73
C HIS A 53 -9.15 2.58 -12.56
N ARG A 54 -8.16 2.56 -11.65
CA ARG A 54 -7.20 3.64 -11.47
C ARG A 54 -5.81 3.05 -11.28
N VAL A 55 -4.79 3.79 -11.70
CA VAL A 55 -3.39 3.46 -11.45
C VAL A 55 -2.84 4.49 -10.47
N VAL A 56 -2.12 4.03 -9.46
CA VAL A 56 -1.38 4.90 -8.54
C VAL A 56 0.10 4.57 -8.60
N GLY A 57 0.97 5.55 -8.41
CA GLY A 57 2.42 5.37 -8.46
C GLY A 57 3.10 5.76 -7.16
N PHE A 58 4.18 5.04 -6.85
CA PHE A 58 5.03 5.24 -5.68
C PHE A 58 6.46 5.49 -6.12
N ALA A 59 7.10 6.49 -5.51
CA ALA A 59 8.52 6.76 -5.73
C ALA A 59 9.38 5.62 -5.17
N PRO A 60 10.58 5.38 -5.72
CA PRO A 60 11.49 4.37 -5.19
C PRO A 60 11.74 4.50 -3.69
N ASN A 61 11.86 3.37 -3.01
CA ASN A 61 12.00 3.20 -1.56
C ASN A 61 10.77 3.58 -0.73
N THR A 62 9.66 3.98 -1.36
CA THR A 62 8.40 4.17 -0.63
C THR A 62 7.85 2.81 -0.21
N THR A 63 7.59 2.64 1.08
CA THR A 63 6.83 1.49 1.59
C THR A 63 5.34 1.77 1.51
N PHE A 64 4.57 0.81 1.01
CA PHE A 64 3.12 0.92 0.89
C PHE A 64 2.43 -0.43 1.14
N ALA A 65 1.18 -0.39 1.58
CA ALA A 65 0.34 -1.57 1.78
C ALA A 65 -0.76 -1.64 0.72
N PHE A 66 -0.76 -2.72 -0.06
CA PHE A 66 -1.75 -2.99 -1.08
C PHE A 66 -2.69 -4.10 -0.62
N VAL A 67 -3.99 -3.78 -0.52
CA VAL A 67 -5.04 -4.72 -0.13
C VAL A 67 -5.85 -5.13 -1.34
N ARG A 68 -6.12 -6.43 -1.43
CA ARG A 68 -6.92 -7.04 -2.47
C ARG A 68 -7.99 -7.92 -1.84
N TRP A 69 -9.23 -7.52 -2.02
CA TRP A 69 -10.41 -8.27 -1.61
C TRP A 69 -11.25 -8.61 -2.85
N ALA A 70 -11.81 -9.82 -2.86
CA ALA A 70 -12.81 -10.20 -3.84
C ALA A 70 -13.81 -11.19 -3.26
N ALA A 71 -15.05 -11.12 -3.71
CA ALA A 71 -16.12 -12.03 -3.33
C ALA A 71 -16.98 -12.41 -4.55
N ASN A 72 -17.68 -13.54 -4.42
CA ASN A 72 -18.81 -13.90 -5.27
C ASN A 72 -20.08 -14.01 -4.43
N ASP A 73 -21.14 -14.51 -5.05
CA ASP A 73 -22.44 -14.72 -4.43
C ASP A 73 -22.41 -15.72 -3.25
N PHE A 74 -21.30 -16.45 -3.08
CA PHE A 74 -21.07 -17.42 -2.01
C PHE A 74 -20.08 -16.92 -0.94
N GLY A 75 -19.63 -15.67 -1.01
CA GLY A 75 -18.75 -15.04 -0.04
C GLY A 75 -17.35 -14.70 -0.55
N THR A 76 -16.45 -14.39 0.38
CA THR A 76 -15.08 -13.94 0.08
C THR A 76 -14.26 -15.03 -0.60
N ILE A 77 -13.78 -14.76 -1.82
CA ILE A 77 -12.85 -15.62 -2.56
C ILE A 77 -11.40 -15.21 -2.27
N ILE A 78 -11.15 -13.90 -2.19
CA ILE A 78 -9.80 -13.35 -1.99
C ILE A 78 -9.83 -12.39 -0.81
N SER A 79 -8.91 -12.60 0.12
CA SER A 79 -8.52 -11.61 1.12
C SER A 79 -7.00 -11.64 1.18
N ARG A 80 -6.35 -10.55 0.80
CA ARG A 80 -4.89 -10.46 0.73
C ARG A 80 -4.42 -9.05 1.05
N ILE A 81 -3.30 -8.98 1.77
CA ILE A 81 -2.54 -7.74 1.96
C ILE A 81 -1.07 -8.03 1.68
N ASP A 82 -0.45 -7.13 0.91
CA ASP A 82 0.97 -7.14 0.62
C ASP A 82 1.56 -5.79 1.07
N ILE A 83 2.63 -5.80 1.86
CA ILE A 83 3.42 -4.60 2.18
C ILE A 83 4.70 -4.67 1.37
N LEU A 84 4.90 -3.67 0.53
CA LEU A 84 5.94 -3.63 -0.48
C LEU A 84 6.77 -2.37 -0.30
N ARG A 85 8.05 -2.45 -0.67
CA ARG A 85 8.87 -1.28 -0.96
C ARG A 85 9.01 -1.15 -2.48
N ALA A 86 8.65 0.03 -2.99
CA ALA A 86 8.87 0.39 -4.39
C ALA A 86 10.38 0.33 -4.70
N VAL A 87 10.74 -0.31 -5.80
CA VAL A 87 12.15 -0.55 -6.16
C VAL A 87 12.70 0.56 -7.03
N ARG A 88 14.02 0.76 -7.00
CA ARG A 88 14.73 1.61 -7.97
C ARG A 88 14.89 0.89 -9.31
N ASP A 89 15.25 1.64 -10.35
CA ASP A 89 15.66 1.03 -11.61
C ASP A 89 16.85 0.09 -11.38
N SER A 90 16.84 -1.05 -12.08
CA SER A 90 17.87 -2.11 -12.01
C SER A 90 18.01 -2.82 -10.65
N GLU A 91 17.21 -2.48 -9.64
CA GLU A 91 17.16 -3.21 -8.38
C GLU A 91 16.42 -4.56 -8.57
N PRO A 92 16.87 -5.67 -7.94
CA PRO A 92 16.11 -6.91 -7.95
C PRO A 92 14.71 -6.73 -7.35
N PHE A 93 13.70 -7.29 -8.00
CA PHE A 93 12.31 -7.22 -7.53
C PHE A 93 11.61 -8.56 -7.68
N GLN A 94 10.53 -8.72 -6.93
CA GLN A 94 9.58 -9.81 -7.13
C GLN A 94 8.35 -9.26 -7.86
N THR A 95 7.82 -10.03 -8.80
CA THR A 95 6.60 -9.66 -9.53
C THR A 95 5.37 -9.94 -8.68
N LEU A 96 4.41 -9.02 -8.69
CA LEU A 96 3.11 -9.22 -8.06
C LEU A 96 2.02 -8.82 -9.06
N PRO A 97 0.89 -9.55 -9.09
CA PRO A 97 -0.24 -9.12 -9.90
C PRO A 97 -0.66 -7.70 -9.51
N PHE A 98 -0.91 -6.88 -10.54
CA PHE A 98 -1.30 -5.47 -10.43
C PHE A 98 -0.22 -4.52 -9.92
N VAL A 99 1.04 -4.94 -9.82
CA VAL A 99 2.18 -4.09 -9.44
C VAL A 99 3.25 -4.18 -10.51
N ARG A 100 3.64 -3.04 -11.09
CA ARG A 100 4.65 -2.95 -12.15
C ARG A 100 5.79 -2.00 -11.73
N PRO A 101 7.07 -2.39 -11.88
CA PRO A 101 7.55 -3.70 -12.36
C PRO A 101 7.33 -4.84 -11.34
N GLY A 102 7.10 -4.49 -10.08
CA GLY A 102 7.04 -5.39 -8.94
C GLY A 102 7.44 -4.61 -7.69
N GLY A 103 7.99 -5.30 -6.70
CA GLY A 103 8.56 -4.64 -5.52
C GLY A 103 9.42 -5.57 -4.67
N ASP A 104 10.07 -4.99 -3.67
CA ASP A 104 10.66 -5.73 -2.55
C ASP A 104 9.54 -6.08 -1.57
N ILE A 105 9.22 -7.37 -1.46
CA ILE A 105 8.13 -7.85 -0.62
C ILE A 105 8.61 -7.90 0.83
N LEU A 106 8.04 -7.03 1.67
CA LEU A 106 8.31 -7.02 3.10
C LEU A 106 7.35 -7.94 3.86
N LEU A 107 6.09 -7.98 3.42
CA LEU A 107 5.06 -8.85 3.96
C LEU A 107 4.09 -9.25 2.87
N LYS A 108 3.70 -10.52 2.86
CA LYS A 108 2.65 -11.04 1.98
C LYS A 108 1.82 -12.07 2.71
N VAL A 109 0.54 -11.80 2.95
CA VAL A 109 -0.37 -12.76 3.59
C VAL A 109 -1.71 -12.84 2.87
N ASP A 110 -2.30 -14.02 2.90
CA ASP A 110 -3.65 -14.31 2.44
C ASP A 110 -4.51 -14.83 3.60
N ARG A 111 -5.82 -14.84 3.36
CA ARG A 111 -6.90 -15.20 4.30
C ARG A 111 -7.19 -14.14 5.34
N TRP A 112 -8.49 -13.92 5.57
CA TRP A 112 -8.99 -12.87 6.45
C TRP A 112 -8.34 -12.86 7.85
N PRO A 113 -8.18 -13.99 8.58
CA PRO A 113 -7.61 -13.94 9.94
C PRO A 113 -6.17 -13.43 10.02
N LYS A 114 -5.38 -13.59 8.95
CA LYS A 114 -4.00 -13.05 8.87
C LYS A 114 -4.01 -11.63 8.35
N VAL A 115 -4.87 -11.32 7.37
CA VAL A 115 -5.06 -9.94 6.88
C VAL A 115 -5.49 -9.01 8.03
N GLU A 116 -6.47 -9.44 8.82
CA GLU A 116 -6.98 -8.69 9.97
C GLU A 116 -5.87 -8.39 11.00
N ARG A 117 -5.02 -9.37 11.32
CA ARG A 117 -3.86 -9.16 12.20
C ARG A 117 -2.86 -8.14 11.66
N VAL A 118 -2.64 -8.12 10.34
CA VAL A 118 -1.79 -7.10 9.72
C VAL A 118 -2.43 -5.72 9.79
N LEU A 119 -3.75 -5.61 9.55
CA LEU A 119 -4.48 -4.35 9.69
C LEU A 119 -4.40 -3.84 11.14
N GLN A 120 -4.60 -4.71 12.13
CA GLN A 120 -4.43 -4.37 13.55
C GLN A 120 -3.01 -3.91 13.89
N ALA A 121 -1.97 -4.54 13.31
CA ALA A 121 -0.59 -4.10 13.49
C ALA A 121 -0.34 -2.70 12.89
N ILE A 122 -0.94 -2.40 11.73
CA ILE A 122 -0.90 -1.05 11.12
C ILE A 122 -1.61 -0.05 12.02
N ASP A 123 -2.82 -0.36 12.48
CA ASP A 123 -3.61 0.52 13.35
C ASP A 123 -2.86 0.81 14.68
N ALA A 124 -2.20 -0.20 15.25
CA ALA A 124 -1.38 -0.04 16.46
C ALA A 124 -0.18 0.90 16.24
N ILE A 125 0.45 0.86 15.06
CA ILE A 125 1.53 1.78 14.69
C ILE A 125 1.00 3.21 14.53
N GLU A 126 -0.12 3.38 13.82
CA GLU A 126 -0.77 4.67 13.63
C GLU A 126 -1.21 5.29 14.97
N ALA A 127 -1.68 4.48 15.92
CA ALA A 127 -2.01 4.91 17.28
C ALA A 127 -0.80 5.46 18.06
N LEU A 128 0.43 5.09 17.68
CA LEU A 128 1.65 5.69 18.22
C LEU A 128 2.00 7.03 17.54
N GLY A 129 1.21 7.49 16.58
CA GLY A 129 1.48 8.69 15.78
C GLY A 129 2.67 8.50 14.84
N ILE A 130 2.95 7.26 14.43
CA ILE A 130 4.01 6.93 13.48
C ILE A 130 3.33 6.63 12.15
N ASP A 131 3.80 7.26 11.07
CA ASP A 131 3.37 6.89 9.72
C ASP A 131 3.90 5.48 9.39
N PRO A 132 3.04 4.52 9.02
CA PRO A 132 3.46 3.18 8.59
C PRO A 132 4.49 3.18 7.45
N VAL A 133 4.53 4.25 6.64
CA VAL A 133 5.55 4.45 5.58
C VAL A 133 6.96 4.59 6.15
N ASP A 134 7.11 5.13 7.37
CA ASP A 134 8.40 5.37 8.02
C ASP A 134 8.84 4.21 8.94
N VAL A 135 8.03 3.16 9.06
CA VAL A 135 8.36 1.98 9.84
C VAL A 135 9.52 1.21 9.20
N ALA A 136 10.42 0.71 10.03
CA ALA A 136 11.55 -0.09 9.57
C ALA A 136 11.08 -1.29 8.72
N PRO A 137 11.61 -1.50 7.50
CA PRO A 137 11.23 -2.62 6.64
C PRO A 137 11.33 -3.99 7.32
N ASP A 138 12.33 -4.16 8.20
CA ASP A 138 12.53 -5.39 8.97
C ASP A 138 11.41 -5.69 9.97
N HIS A 139 10.69 -4.66 10.44
CA HIS A 139 9.52 -4.88 11.27
C HIS A 139 8.41 -5.58 10.48
N TRP A 140 8.14 -5.15 9.24
CA TRP A 140 7.16 -5.82 8.39
C TRP A 140 7.55 -7.26 8.07
N ARG A 141 8.84 -7.52 7.84
CA ARG A 141 9.37 -8.90 7.69
C ARG A 141 9.20 -9.72 8.97
N HIS A 142 9.43 -9.11 10.14
CA HIS A 142 9.18 -9.74 11.43
C HIS A 142 7.70 -10.14 11.60
N VAL A 143 6.78 -9.22 11.32
CA VAL A 143 5.32 -9.48 11.35
C VAL A 143 4.99 -10.63 10.41
N HIS A 144 5.50 -10.61 9.17
CA HIS A 144 5.28 -11.69 8.19
C HIS A 144 5.73 -13.05 8.73
N ASN A 145 6.95 -13.13 9.27
CA ASN A 145 7.52 -14.38 9.78
C ASN A 145 6.72 -14.92 10.98
N ARG A 146 6.26 -14.05 11.88
CA ARG A 146 5.43 -14.44 13.03
C ARG A 146 4.08 -14.99 12.58
N LEU A 147 3.40 -14.30 11.66
CA LEU A 147 2.12 -14.77 11.11
C LEU A 147 2.27 -16.05 10.28
N LYS A 148 3.39 -16.27 9.61
CA LYS A 148 3.69 -17.55 8.95
C LYS A 148 3.81 -18.70 9.94
N ALA A 149 4.37 -18.44 11.11
CA ALA A 149 4.50 -19.40 12.21
C ALA A 149 3.25 -19.49 13.11
N ASP A 150 2.14 -18.85 12.73
CA ASP A 150 0.91 -18.74 13.53
C ASP A 150 1.15 -18.18 14.96
N GLN A 151 2.12 -17.28 15.07
CA GLN A 151 2.48 -16.60 16.30
C GLN A 151 2.04 -15.13 16.26
N GLU A 152 1.72 -14.59 17.44
CA GLU A 152 1.37 -13.18 17.57
C GLU A 152 2.56 -12.28 17.19
N PRO A 153 2.39 -11.30 16.27
CA PRO A 153 3.42 -10.33 15.96
C PRO A 153 3.79 -9.50 17.19
N ARG A 154 5.07 -9.15 17.33
CA ARG A 154 5.48 -8.22 18.40
C ARG A 154 5.06 -6.79 18.04
N PRO A 155 4.56 -6.00 18.99
CA PRO A 155 4.18 -4.62 18.72
C PRO A 155 5.41 -3.79 18.34
N TYR A 156 5.21 -2.82 17.45
CA TYR A 156 6.23 -1.84 17.12
C TYR A 156 6.35 -0.82 18.27
N ALA A 157 7.57 -0.51 18.68
CA ALA A 157 7.82 0.43 19.78
C ALA A 157 8.44 1.74 19.31
N ARG A 158 8.16 2.85 20.00
CA ARG A 158 8.76 4.17 19.70
C ARG A 158 10.29 4.14 19.79
N GLU A 159 10.86 3.38 20.71
CA GLU A 159 12.31 3.22 20.85
C GLU A 159 12.92 2.53 19.62
N GLN A 160 12.27 1.46 19.15
CA GLN A 160 12.65 0.78 17.92
C GLN A 160 12.60 1.73 16.71
N HIS A 161 11.57 2.58 16.65
CA HIS A 161 11.45 3.59 15.60
C HIS A 161 12.56 4.64 15.65
N ARG A 162 12.90 5.16 16.83
CA ARG A 162 14.02 6.10 17.00
C ARG A 162 15.35 5.48 16.58
N ALA A 163 15.61 4.23 16.98
CA ALA A 163 16.82 3.51 16.59
C ALA A 163 16.91 3.32 15.07
N TRP A 164 15.78 3.02 14.42
CA TRP A 164 15.69 2.95 12.96
C TRP A 164 16.02 4.28 12.28
N LEU A 165 15.41 5.38 12.74
CA LEU A 165 15.68 6.72 12.19
C LEU A 165 17.13 7.19 12.39
N LEU A 166 17.81 6.72 13.44
CA LEU A 166 19.24 6.97 13.64
C LEU A 166 20.07 6.21 12.60
N ARG A 167 19.81 4.91 12.41
CA ARG A 167 20.53 4.08 11.42
C ARG A 167 20.38 4.61 10.00
N ARG A 168 19.16 4.99 9.60
CA ARG A 168 18.87 5.55 8.28
C ARG A 168 19.62 6.86 8.01
N ARG A 169 19.98 7.63 9.05
CA ARG A 169 20.78 8.86 8.91
C ARG A 169 22.28 8.59 8.79
N THR A 170 22.75 7.44 9.24
CA THR A 170 24.17 7.05 9.25
C THR A 170 24.56 6.14 8.09
N GLU A 171 23.58 5.50 7.43
CA GLU A 171 23.80 4.76 6.19
C GLU A 171 24.06 5.76 5.03
N PRO A 172 25.19 5.62 4.31
CA PRO A 172 25.59 6.54 3.24
C PRO A 172 24.74 6.44 1.96
#